data_AF-A0A4R9J2R3-F1
#
_entry.id   AF-A0A4R9J2R3-F1
#
_cell.length_a   1.000
_cell.length_b   1.000
_cell.length_c   1.000
_cell.angle_alpha   90.00
_cell.angle_beta   90.00
_cell.angle_gamma   90.00
#
_symmetry.space_group_name_H-M   'P 1'
#
loop_
_entity.id
_entity.type
_entity.pdbx_description
1 polymer ?
#
loop_
_entity_poly.entity_id
_entity_poly.type
_entity_poly.pdbx_seq_one_letter_code
_entity_poly.pdbx_strand_id
1 'polypeptide(L)'
;MASTFRMLVFASFLFLGIFDFGTNIILEQVLDPSAKTINQLEASSCNPTGTYEFFPGTGYYPSGSSEVYPWQTPAGVSFEGFETYTDGTVIETSSNKSLQSHLEVTSGTLVSKHLSNGIYKRAKTEDYNFRMLIQGLYTGSRVKWTDQALEARFYIDSWQESSNSWQGIHLFTRYRTENDLYVASLRSDGTVYFKKKLCGVYTPLANGILKDQAGNPKSFNTKQWYKLTLVAIGNHIDFYVDNVLQLSITDGTFSWGTSGVRTDYANVYLDDLILHDDLSEF
;
A
#
# COMPACT_ATOMS: atom_id res chain seq x y z
N MET A 1 55.28 46.97 10.94
CA MET A 1 56.61 46.80 11.57
C MET A 1 56.54 45.60 12.51
N ALA A 2 57.42 44.61 12.27
CA ALA A 2 57.81 43.48 13.14
C ALA A 2 56.68 42.58 13.70
N SER A 3 56.51 41.34 13.21
CA SER A 3 57.24 40.10 13.63
C SER A 3 56.18 39.17 14.28
N THR A 4 56.09 37.85 14.14
CA THR A 4 57.04 36.79 13.77
C THR A 4 56.25 35.51 13.45
N PHE A 5 56.81 34.69 12.57
CA PHE A 5 56.41 33.33 12.21
C PHE A 5 57.24 32.32 13.03
N ARG A 6 56.63 31.27 13.64
CA ARG A 6 57.25 29.98 14.05
C ARG A 6 56.10 28.95 14.21
N MET A 7 55.91 27.98 13.31
CA MET A 7 56.63 26.71 13.05
C MET A 7 56.43 25.61 14.11
N LEU A 8 55.94 24.47 13.60
CA LEU A 8 55.63 23.13 14.13
C LEU A 8 56.38 22.62 15.38
N VAL A 9 55.69 21.83 16.22
CA VAL A 9 56.21 20.59 16.82
C VAL A 9 55.10 19.51 16.90
N PHE A 10 55.44 18.33 16.39
CA PHE A 10 54.75 17.03 16.54
C PHE A 10 54.84 16.52 17.99
N ALA A 11 53.78 15.88 18.51
CA ALA A 11 53.91 14.74 19.41
C ALA A 11 52.61 13.93 19.47
N SER A 12 52.70 12.68 18.99
CA SER A 12 51.71 11.63 19.16
C SER A 12 51.86 11.01 20.55
N PHE A 13 50.76 10.71 21.23
CA PHE A 13 50.75 9.72 22.32
C PHE A 13 49.45 8.91 22.27
N LEU A 14 49.61 7.61 22.00
CA LEU A 14 48.63 6.57 22.25
C LEU A 14 48.31 6.53 23.76
N PHE A 15 47.03 6.34 24.08
CA PHE A 15 46.63 5.69 25.32
C PHE A 15 45.63 4.56 24.99
N LEU A 16 46.04 3.33 25.29
CA LEU A 16 45.20 2.13 25.40
C LEU A 16 44.61 2.08 26.81
N GLY A 17 43.36 1.59 26.94
CA GLY A 17 42.71 1.28 28.22
C GLY A 17 41.19 1.26 28.08
N ILE A 18 40.61 0.20 27.49
CA ILE A 18 39.95 -0.96 28.13
C ILE A 18 38.48 -0.68 28.54
N PHE A 19 37.63 -1.60 28.08
CA PHE A 19 36.18 -1.69 28.08
C PHE A 19 35.50 -1.69 29.45
N ASP A 20 34.25 -1.18 29.50
CA ASP A 20 33.15 -1.83 30.22
C ASP A 20 31.80 -1.58 29.51
N PHE A 21 30.85 -2.46 29.79
CA PHE A 21 29.80 -3.01 28.93
C PHE A 21 28.57 -2.11 28.68
N GLY A 22 27.99 -2.28 27.49
CA GLY A 22 26.52 -2.36 27.35
C GLY A 22 25.80 -1.23 26.63
N THR A 23 26.03 -1.06 25.33
CA THR A 23 24.97 -0.64 24.37
C THR A 23 25.47 -0.85 22.94
N ASN A 24 24.95 -1.86 22.24
CA ASN A 24 25.20 -2.01 20.81
C ASN A 24 24.35 -0.96 20.07
N ILE A 25 24.92 0.22 19.84
CA ILE A 25 24.47 1.13 18.78
C ILE A 25 25.07 0.60 17.49
N ILE A 26 24.28 -0.12 16.69
CA ILE A 26 24.66 -0.41 15.30
C ILE A 26 24.43 0.89 14.52
N LEU A 27 25.54 1.56 14.22
CA LEU A 27 25.59 2.64 13.24
C LEU A 27 25.44 1.98 11.86
N GLU A 28 24.30 2.22 11.21
CA GLU A 28 24.00 1.72 9.87
C GLU A 28 24.94 2.40 8.87
N GLN A 29 25.90 1.63 8.35
CA GLN A 29 26.88 2.09 7.39
C GLN A 29 26.28 1.99 5.98
N VAL A 30 25.81 3.12 5.47
CA VAL A 30 25.49 3.32 4.06
C VAL A 30 26.81 3.33 3.25
N LEU A 31 26.74 2.80 2.02
CA LEU A 31 27.73 2.79 0.92
C LEU A 31 28.45 1.46 0.63
N ASP A 32 27.68 0.42 0.31
CA ASP A 32 28.12 -0.61 -0.66
C ASP A 32 26.95 -0.95 -1.61
N PRO A 33 27.01 -0.58 -2.91
CA PRO A 33 25.98 -0.95 -3.89
C PRO A 33 25.96 -2.45 -4.24
N SER A 34 26.91 -3.25 -3.73
CA SER A 34 26.95 -4.71 -3.88
C SER A 34 26.37 -5.47 -2.68
N ALA A 35 26.11 -4.79 -1.56
CA ALA A 35 25.45 -5.37 -0.39
C ALA A 35 23.94 -5.50 -0.65
N LYS A 36 23.55 -6.55 -1.39
CA LYS A 36 22.16 -7.00 -1.43
C LYS A 36 21.79 -7.48 -0.04
N THR A 37 21.20 -6.63 0.78
CA THR A 37 20.59 -7.05 2.05
C THR A 37 19.57 -8.13 1.71
N ILE A 38 19.85 -9.38 2.12
CA ILE A 38 18.93 -10.49 1.92
C ILE A 38 17.69 -10.11 2.71
N ASN A 39 16.57 -9.99 1.99
CA ASN A 39 15.25 -9.80 2.57
C ASN A 39 14.87 -11.07 3.34
N GLN A 40 15.40 -11.24 4.54
CA GLN A 40 14.70 -12.06 5.51
C GLN A 40 13.33 -11.41 5.68
N LEU A 41 12.27 -12.20 5.57
CA LEU A 41 11.00 -11.87 6.20
C LEU A 41 11.38 -11.38 7.60
N GLU A 42 11.12 -10.11 7.92
CA GLU A 42 11.19 -9.66 9.31
C GLU A 42 10.44 -10.71 10.13
N ALA A 43 11.05 -11.16 11.23
CA ALA A 43 10.83 -12.44 11.92
C ALA A 43 9.41 -12.68 12.49
N SER A 44 8.39 -12.03 11.98
CA SER A 44 7.01 -12.02 12.45
C SER A 44 5.99 -12.65 11.49
N SER A 45 6.38 -13.26 10.36
CA SER A 45 5.37 -13.89 9.50
C SER A 45 4.94 -15.25 10.06
N CYS A 46 3.86 -15.27 10.87
CA CYS A 46 3.30 -16.51 11.40
C CYS A 46 2.42 -17.26 10.38
N ASN A 47 2.77 -17.19 9.09
CA ASN A 47 1.91 -17.65 8.02
C ASN A 47 1.87 -19.18 7.97
N PRO A 48 0.68 -19.80 8.06
CA PRO A 48 0.54 -21.21 7.79
C PRO A 48 1.07 -21.58 6.41
N THR A 49 1.61 -22.78 6.26
CA THR A 49 2.03 -23.31 4.96
C THR A 49 0.91 -23.19 3.93
N GLY A 50 1.23 -22.67 2.75
CA GLY A 50 0.26 -22.48 1.67
C GLY A 50 -0.49 -21.14 1.71
N THR A 51 -0.22 -20.29 2.72
CA THR A 51 -0.69 -18.89 2.70
C THR A 51 -0.14 -18.19 1.47
N TYR A 52 -0.98 -17.38 0.83
CA TYR A 52 -0.54 -16.55 -0.28
C TYR A 52 0.46 -15.48 0.20
N GLU A 53 1.64 -15.46 -0.44
CA GLU A 53 2.70 -14.47 -0.19
C GLU A 53 2.94 -13.62 -1.44
N PHE A 54 2.87 -12.30 -1.30
CA PHE A 54 3.14 -11.40 -2.42
C PHE A 54 4.64 -11.30 -2.74
N PHE A 55 5.49 -11.58 -1.75
CA PHE A 55 6.95 -11.60 -1.91
C PHE A 55 7.46 -13.00 -1.55
N PRO A 56 7.21 -14.01 -2.41
CA PRO A 56 7.49 -15.40 -2.06
C PRO A 56 8.99 -15.68 -1.93
N GLY A 57 9.34 -16.60 -1.04
CA GLY A 57 10.71 -17.09 -0.86
C GLY A 57 11.65 -16.08 -0.21
N THR A 58 12.96 -16.33 -0.34
CA THR A 58 14.02 -15.55 0.33
C THR A 58 14.82 -14.67 -0.64
N GLY A 59 14.29 -14.48 -1.85
CA GLY A 59 14.93 -13.69 -2.90
C GLY A 59 15.10 -12.22 -2.52
N TYR A 60 16.05 -11.55 -3.18
CA TYR A 60 16.15 -10.10 -3.09
C TYR A 60 14.96 -9.44 -3.80
N TYR A 61 14.41 -8.42 -3.17
CA TYR A 61 13.36 -7.56 -3.69
C TYR A 61 13.80 -6.11 -3.43
N PRO A 62 13.86 -5.25 -4.46
CA PRO A 62 14.13 -3.82 -4.27
C PRO A 62 13.13 -3.23 -3.27
N SER A 63 13.60 -2.34 -2.40
CA SER A 63 12.81 -1.75 -1.32
C SER A 63 13.07 -0.26 -1.23
N GLY A 64 12.02 0.56 -1.14
CA GLY A 64 12.09 2.01 -1.06
C GLY A 64 10.72 2.67 -1.20
N SER A 65 10.65 4.00 -1.21
CA SER A 65 9.40 4.72 -1.44
C SER A 65 8.88 4.51 -2.87
N SER A 66 7.61 4.80 -3.11
CA SER A 66 7.05 4.86 -4.46
C SER A 66 7.68 5.95 -5.33
N GLU A 67 8.34 6.95 -4.76
CA GLU A 67 9.13 7.95 -5.52
C GLU A 67 10.41 7.35 -6.10
N VAL A 68 11.10 6.51 -5.32
CA VAL A 68 12.34 5.84 -5.76
C VAL A 68 12.03 4.71 -6.73
N TYR A 69 10.94 3.99 -6.49
CA TYR A 69 10.48 2.86 -7.28
C TYR A 69 9.02 3.06 -7.71
N PRO A 70 8.75 3.88 -8.73
CA PRO A 70 7.38 4.15 -9.16
C PRO A 70 6.70 2.87 -9.64
N TRP A 71 5.41 2.74 -9.30
CA TRP A 71 4.57 1.78 -9.98
C TRP A 71 4.34 2.23 -11.42
N GLN A 72 4.47 1.31 -12.36
CA GLN A 72 4.26 1.63 -13.77
C GLN A 72 3.30 0.62 -14.38
N THR A 73 2.29 1.15 -15.05
CA THR A 73 1.48 0.38 -16.00
C THR A 73 2.32 0.05 -17.25
N PRO A 74 1.83 -0.82 -18.16
CA PRO A 74 2.49 -1.06 -19.44
C PRO A 74 2.69 0.21 -20.30
N ALA A 75 1.94 1.27 -20.02
CA ALA A 75 2.09 2.58 -20.67
C ALA A 75 3.21 3.44 -20.03
N GLY A 76 3.89 2.96 -19.00
CA GLY A 76 4.99 3.66 -18.33
C GLY A 76 4.56 4.79 -17.40
N VAL A 77 3.31 4.75 -16.90
CA VAL A 77 2.73 5.77 -16.01
C VAL A 77 2.23 5.15 -14.71
N SER A 78 2.17 5.94 -13.64
CA SER A 78 1.71 5.53 -12.30
C SER A 78 0.18 5.61 -12.14
N PHE A 79 -0.55 5.31 -13.22
CA PHE A 79 -2.00 5.50 -13.36
C PHE A 79 -2.66 4.42 -14.21
N GLU A 80 -3.75 3.84 -13.71
CA GLU A 80 -4.64 2.93 -14.44
C GLU A 80 -6.10 3.42 -14.36
N GLY A 81 -6.61 3.93 -15.47
CA GLY A 81 -8.01 4.38 -15.62
C GLY A 81 -8.93 3.33 -16.27
N PHE A 82 -8.40 2.17 -16.66
CA PHE A 82 -9.15 1.05 -17.24
C PHE A 82 -9.95 1.34 -18.52
N GLU A 83 -9.82 2.51 -19.13
CA GLU A 83 -10.59 2.92 -20.30
C GLU A 83 -10.11 2.25 -21.60
N THR A 84 -8.89 1.72 -21.60
CA THR A 84 -8.25 1.14 -22.79
C THR A 84 -8.71 -0.30 -23.06
N TYR A 85 -9.21 -1.00 -22.05
CA TYR A 85 -9.69 -2.38 -22.18
C TYR A 85 -10.98 -2.48 -22.99
N THR A 86 -11.13 -3.53 -23.79
CA THR A 86 -12.35 -3.80 -24.57
C THR A 86 -13.52 -4.15 -23.64
N ASP A 87 -14.70 -3.58 -23.88
CA ASP A 87 -15.89 -3.87 -23.07
C ASP A 87 -16.20 -5.38 -23.01
N GLY A 88 -16.59 -5.86 -21.82
CA GLY A 88 -16.88 -7.26 -21.55
C GLY A 88 -15.67 -8.16 -21.40
N THR A 89 -14.44 -7.67 -21.61
CA THR A 89 -13.23 -8.49 -21.46
C THR A 89 -12.76 -8.58 -20.02
N VAL A 90 -12.15 -9.72 -19.67
CA VAL A 90 -11.46 -9.88 -18.38
C VAL A 90 -10.17 -9.06 -18.42
N ILE A 91 -10.03 -8.15 -17.45
CA ILE A 91 -8.81 -7.37 -17.24
C ILE A 91 -7.80 -8.25 -16.49
N GLU A 92 -8.20 -8.81 -15.35
CA GLU A 92 -7.37 -9.66 -14.49
C GLU A 92 -8.27 -10.57 -13.63
N THR A 93 -7.79 -11.75 -13.23
CA THR A 93 -8.57 -12.71 -12.44
C THR A 93 -7.70 -13.59 -11.55
N SER A 94 -8.23 -13.97 -10.39
CA SER A 94 -7.57 -14.89 -9.47
C SER A 94 -7.29 -16.27 -10.05
N SER A 95 -7.99 -16.66 -11.12
CA SER A 95 -7.77 -17.92 -11.84
C SER A 95 -6.56 -17.89 -12.79
N ASN A 96 -6.12 -16.70 -13.22
CA ASN A 96 -4.98 -16.51 -14.11
C ASN A 96 -4.36 -15.12 -13.87
N LYS A 97 -3.38 -15.06 -12.96
CA LYS A 97 -2.77 -13.84 -12.41
C LYS A 97 -1.67 -13.21 -13.29
N SER A 98 -1.81 -13.37 -14.60
CA SER A 98 -0.77 -13.03 -15.58
C SER A 98 -1.34 -12.24 -16.77
N LEU A 99 -2.59 -11.78 -16.68
CA LEU A 99 -3.22 -11.01 -17.76
C LEU A 99 -2.67 -9.58 -17.79
N GLN A 100 -2.36 -9.02 -16.62
CA GLN A 100 -1.73 -7.71 -16.45
C GLN A 100 -0.40 -7.86 -15.70
N SER A 101 0.65 -7.17 -16.17
CA SER A 101 1.95 -7.20 -15.49
C SER A 101 2.02 -6.28 -14.26
N HIS A 102 1.10 -5.33 -14.15
CA HIS A 102 1.10 -4.27 -13.13
C HIS A 102 0.04 -4.47 -12.04
N LEU A 103 -0.81 -5.50 -12.18
CA LEU A 103 -1.90 -5.84 -11.25
C LEU A 103 -1.84 -7.33 -10.93
N GLU A 104 -2.26 -7.70 -9.73
CA GLU A 104 -2.45 -9.11 -9.35
C GLU A 104 -3.78 -9.29 -8.62
N VAL A 105 -4.75 -9.95 -9.25
CA VAL A 105 -6.01 -10.33 -8.59
C VAL A 105 -5.81 -11.64 -7.85
N THR A 106 -6.08 -11.65 -6.56
CA THR A 106 -5.91 -12.83 -5.69
C THR A 106 -7.23 -13.37 -5.16
N SER A 107 -8.34 -12.66 -5.40
CA SER A 107 -9.71 -13.14 -5.20
C SER A 107 -10.64 -12.45 -6.20
N GLY A 108 -11.53 -13.21 -6.83
CA GLY A 108 -12.51 -12.70 -7.79
C GLY A 108 -11.92 -12.42 -9.18
N THR A 109 -12.66 -11.61 -9.95
CA THR A 109 -12.38 -11.24 -11.33
C THR A 109 -12.67 -9.75 -11.54
N LEU A 110 -11.80 -9.11 -12.31
CA LEU A 110 -11.94 -7.74 -12.77
C LEU A 110 -12.25 -7.77 -14.28
N VAL A 111 -13.36 -7.16 -14.68
CA VAL A 111 -13.78 -7.07 -16.09
C VAL A 111 -13.92 -5.61 -16.51
N SER A 112 -13.70 -5.30 -17.78
CA SER A 112 -14.06 -4.00 -18.32
C SER A 112 -15.57 -3.96 -18.58
N LYS A 113 -16.28 -2.97 -18.03
CA LYS A 113 -17.70 -2.74 -18.34
C LYS A 113 -18.00 -1.26 -18.54
N HIS A 114 -18.96 -1.02 -19.41
CA HIS A 114 -19.60 0.26 -19.62
C HIS A 114 -20.38 0.75 -18.39
N LEU A 115 -20.21 2.02 -18.04
CA LEU A 115 -20.96 2.80 -17.06
C LEU A 115 -21.58 4.03 -17.75
N SER A 116 -22.59 4.64 -17.14
CA SER A 116 -23.27 5.86 -17.63
C SER A 116 -23.84 5.70 -19.04
N ASN A 117 -24.70 4.69 -19.24
CA ASN A 117 -25.33 4.38 -20.53
C ASN A 117 -24.32 4.11 -21.67
N GLY A 118 -23.12 3.65 -21.33
CA GLY A 118 -22.11 3.25 -22.30
C GLY A 118 -21.13 4.33 -22.73
N ILE A 119 -21.04 5.42 -21.98
CA ILE A 119 -20.07 6.50 -22.25
C ILE A 119 -18.68 6.11 -21.75
N TYR A 120 -18.59 5.48 -20.57
CA TYR A 120 -17.33 5.26 -19.87
C TYR A 120 -17.05 3.78 -19.69
N LYS A 121 -15.87 3.31 -20.07
CA LYS A 121 -15.37 1.97 -19.72
C LYS A 121 -14.62 2.02 -18.41
N ARG A 122 -15.01 1.19 -17.46
CA ARG A 122 -14.44 1.13 -16.12
C ARG A 122 -14.17 -0.32 -15.74
N ALA A 123 -13.24 -0.54 -14.82
CA ALA A 123 -13.11 -1.87 -14.25
C ALA A 123 -14.32 -2.16 -13.37
N LYS A 124 -14.81 -3.40 -13.40
CA LYS A 124 -15.97 -3.86 -12.66
C LYS A 124 -15.65 -5.19 -11.99
N THR A 125 -16.06 -5.31 -10.74
CA THR A 125 -16.17 -6.60 -10.07
C THR A 125 -17.59 -6.77 -9.52
N GLU A 126 -18.06 -8.01 -9.56
CA GLU A 126 -19.36 -8.46 -9.03
C GLU A 126 -19.19 -9.66 -8.09
N ASP A 127 -17.93 -10.01 -7.77
CA ASP A 127 -17.62 -11.07 -6.82
C ASP A 127 -17.97 -10.66 -5.39
N TYR A 128 -18.40 -11.63 -4.58
CA TYR A 128 -18.65 -11.41 -3.14
C TYR A 128 -17.40 -10.91 -2.39
N ASN A 129 -16.22 -11.39 -2.79
CA ASN A 129 -14.94 -10.95 -2.24
C ASN A 129 -13.98 -10.75 -3.41
N PHE A 130 -13.66 -9.51 -3.71
CA PHE A 130 -12.65 -9.17 -4.70
C PHE A 130 -11.40 -8.63 -3.99
N ARG A 131 -10.23 -9.04 -4.46
CA ARG A 131 -8.94 -8.55 -3.95
C ARG A 131 -7.95 -8.40 -5.10
N MET A 132 -7.42 -7.21 -5.24
CA MET A 132 -6.39 -6.88 -6.22
C MET A 132 -5.24 -6.15 -5.54
N LEU A 133 -4.02 -6.52 -5.90
CA LEU A 133 -2.78 -5.92 -5.42
C LEU A 133 -2.10 -5.22 -6.59
N ILE A 134 -1.42 -4.12 -6.29
CA ILE A 134 -0.58 -3.43 -7.26
C ILE A 134 0.76 -4.18 -7.35
N GLN A 135 1.26 -4.39 -8.57
CA GLN A 135 2.55 -5.02 -8.80
C GLN A 135 3.53 -4.02 -9.40
N GLY A 136 4.39 -3.45 -8.55
CA GLY A 136 5.56 -2.70 -8.98
C GLY A 136 6.71 -3.64 -9.35
N LEU A 137 7.35 -3.40 -10.49
CA LEU A 137 8.49 -4.18 -10.96
C LEU A 137 9.69 -3.26 -11.20
N TYR A 138 10.84 -3.61 -10.64
CA TYR A 138 12.12 -2.98 -10.96
C TYR A 138 13.08 -4.06 -11.46
N THR A 139 13.53 -3.94 -12.70
CA THR A 139 14.37 -4.96 -13.38
C THR A 139 13.78 -6.37 -13.32
N GLY A 140 12.44 -6.47 -13.39
CA GLY A 140 11.70 -7.75 -13.32
C GLY A 140 11.46 -8.30 -11.92
N SER A 141 11.97 -7.65 -10.87
CA SER A 141 11.73 -8.04 -9.47
C SER A 141 10.64 -7.18 -8.84
N ARG A 142 9.77 -7.79 -8.02
CA ARG A 142 8.73 -7.06 -7.28
C ARG A 142 9.35 -6.03 -6.33
N VAL A 143 8.72 -4.87 -6.20
CA VAL A 143 9.15 -3.81 -5.29
C VAL A 143 8.43 -3.90 -3.95
N LYS A 144 9.18 -3.76 -2.85
CA LYS A 144 8.67 -3.57 -1.50
C LYS A 144 8.56 -2.07 -1.21
N TRP A 145 7.36 -1.52 -1.22
CA TRP A 145 7.20 -0.10 -0.92
C TRP A 145 7.22 0.17 0.58
N THR A 146 8.10 1.07 1.02
CA THR A 146 8.17 1.54 2.41
C THR A 146 7.16 2.67 2.64
N ASP A 147 7.31 3.74 1.86
CA ASP A 147 6.43 4.89 1.81
C ASP A 147 5.61 4.85 0.53
N GLN A 148 4.30 5.03 0.66
CA GLN A 148 3.35 4.83 -0.43
C GLN A 148 2.05 5.60 -0.21
N ALA A 149 1.53 6.21 -1.26
CA ALA A 149 0.18 6.79 -1.30
C ALA A 149 -0.61 6.11 -2.42
N LEU A 150 -1.60 5.31 -2.02
CA LEU A 150 -2.53 4.64 -2.94
C LEU A 150 -3.81 5.46 -3.02
N GLU A 151 -4.25 5.76 -4.23
CA GLU A 151 -5.55 6.35 -4.53
C GLU A 151 -6.35 5.46 -5.48
N ALA A 152 -7.66 5.36 -5.26
CA ALA A 152 -8.58 4.71 -6.18
C ALA A 152 -9.99 5.29 -6.05
N ARG A 153 -10.73 5.34 -7.16
CA ARG A 153 -12.14 5.70 -7.17
C ARG A 153 -13.03 4.47 -7.22
N PHE A 154 -14.11 4.50 -6.45
CA PHE A 154 -15.10 3.45 -6.37
C PHE A 154 -16.49 4.00 -6.64
N TYR A 155 -17.23 3.36 -7.53
CA TYR A 155 -18.65 3.58 -7.73
C TYR A 155 -19.40 2.32 -7.28
N ILE A 156 -20.10 2.44 -6.14
CA ILE A 156 -20.87 1.33 -5.60
C ILE A 156 -22.18 1.26 -6.36
N ASP A 157 -22.30 0.27 -7.24
CA ASP A 157 -23.48 0.07 -8.06
C ASP A 157 -24.63 -0.50 -7.22
N SER A 158 -24.33 -1.52 -6.42
CA SER A 158 -25.26 -2.09 -5.45
C SER A 158 -24.51 -2.87 -4.37
N TRP A 159 -25.09 -2.92 -3.18
CA TRP A 159 -24.69 -3.88 -2.15
C TRP A 159 -25.33 -5.23 -2.44
N GLN A 160 -24.58 -6.30 -2.25
CA GLN A 160 -25.11 -7.66 -2.26
C GLN A 160 -25.69 -7.97 -0.87
N GLU A 161 -26.66 -8.88 -0.78
CA GLU A 161 -27.21 -9.27 0.53
C GLU A 161 -26.13 -9.91 1.40
N SER A 162 -26.00 -9.42 2.64
CA SER A 162 -25.01 -9.93 3.59
C SER A 162 -25.39 -9.58 5.02
N SER A 163 -25.09 -10.48 5.96
CA SER A 163 -25.05 -10.18 7.40
C SER A 163 -23.65 -9.81 7.88
N ASN A 164 -22.66 -9.78 6.98
CA ASN A 164 -21.29 -9.44 7.32
C ASN A 164 -21.19 -7.94 7.58
N SER A 165 -20.89 -7.58 8.83
CA SER A 165 -20.69 -6.18 9.20
C SER A 165 -19.55 -5.54 8.41
N TRP A 166 -18.56 -6.30 7.92
CA TRP A 166 -17.43 -5.78 7.16
C TRP A 166 -17.69 -5.50 5.68
N GLN A 167 -18.93 -5.67 5.19
CA GLN A 167 -19.31 -5.25 3.84
C GLN A 167 -18.84 -3.80 3.57
N GLY A 168 -18.17 -3.59 2.44
CA GLY A 168 -17.52 -2.31 2.17
C GLY A 168 -16.49 -2.33 1.04
N ILE A 169 -15.80 -1.21 0.92
CA ILE A 169 -14.62 -1.02 0.07
C ILE A 169 -13.40 -0.74 0.95
N HIS A 170 -12.26 -1.26 0.55
CA HIS A 170 -11.07 -1.32 1.39
C HIS A 170 -9.81 -1.01 0.58
N LEU A 171 -8.89 -0.26 1.18
CA LEU A 171 -7.53 -0.08 0.70
C LEU A 171 -6.55 -0.83 1.61
N PHE A 172 -5.53 -1.43 1.01
CA PHE A 172 -4.41 -2.04 1.68
C PHE A 172 -3.15 -1.21 1.49
N THR A 173 -2.33 -1.16 2.52
CA THR A 173 -0.96 -0.68 2.43
C THR A 173 -0.07 -1.65 3.20
N ARG A 174 1.21 -1.71 2.81
CA ARG A 174 2.21 -2.62 3.38
C ARG A 174 1.72 -4.07 3.46
N TYR A 175 0.97 -4.49 2.44
CA TYR A 175 0.50 -5.86 2.28
C TYR A 175 1.68 -6.76 1.96
N ARG A 176 1.95 -7.74 2.83
CA ARG A 176 3.00 -8.76 2.62
C ARG A 176 2.34 -10.08 2.23
N THR A 177 1.32 -10.46 3.00
CA THR A 177 0.50 -11.65 2.83
C THR A 177 -0.95 -11.31 3.16
N GLU A 178 -1.86 -12.26 2.97
CA GLU A 178 -3.26 -12.05 3.40
C GLU A 178 -3.45 -12.04 4.92
N ASN A 179 -2.39 -12.29 5.69
CA ASN A 179 -2.38 -12.35 7.15
C ASN A 179 -1.56 -11.22 7.80
N ASP A 180 -0.78 -10.50 7.00
CA ASP A 180 0.16 -9.45 7.43
C ASP A 180 -0.01 -8.20 6.53
N LEU A 181 -0.85 -7.26 6.97
CA LEU A 181 -1.20 -6.05 6.22
C LEU A 181 -1.85 -4.98 7.11
N TYR A 182 -1.85 -3.73 6.63
CA TYR A 182 -2.79 -2.70 7.09
C TYR A 182 -3.99 -2.62 6.16
N VAL A 183 -5.17 -2.36 6.72
CA VAL A 183 -6.40 -2.16 5.96
C VAL A 183 -7.17 -0.94 6.48
N ALA A 184 -7.47 -0.02 5.57
CA ALA A 184 -8.41 1.06 5.79
C ALA A 184 -9.71 0.76 5.03
N SER A 185 -10.86 1.02 5.66
CA SER A 185 -12.17 0.58 5.17
C SER A 185 -13.18 1.72 5.21
N LEU A 186 -14.00 1.82 4.17
CA LEU A 186 -15.30 2.49 4.18
C LEU A 186 -16.39 1.42 4.05
N ARG A 187 -17.12 1.20 5.14
CA ARG A 187 -18.11 0.13 5.26
C ARG A 187 -19.48 0.59 4.79
N SER A 188 -20.36 -0.34 4.41
CA SER A 188 -21.69 -0.05 3.87
C SER A 188 -22.60 0.71 4.84
N ASP A 189 -22.33 0.64 6.14
CA ASP A 189 -23.02 1.42 7.19
C ASP A 189 -22.50 2.86 7.34
N GLY A 190 -21.54 3.29 6.52
CA GLY A 190 -20.92 4.61 6.58
C GLY A 190 -19.85 4.77 7.66
N THR A 191 -19.46 3.67 8.34
CA THR A 191 -18.32 3.70 9.26
C THR A 191 -17.00 3.58 8.51
N VAL A 192 -16.01 4.33 9.01
CA VAL A 192 -14.62 4.20 8.59
C VAL A 192 -13.85 3.41 9.63
N TYR A 193 -12.95 2.54 9.19
CA TYR A 193 -12.23 1.65 10.09
C TYR A 193 -10.79 1.44 9.62
N PHE A 194 -9.86 1.47 10.56
CA PHE A 194 -8.45 1.17 10.33
C PHE A 194 -8.04 -0.03 11.19
N LYS A 195 -7.47 -1.07 10.56
CA LYS A 195 -6.95 -2.26 11.27
C LYS A 195 -5.56 -2.60 10.77
N LYS A 196 -4.81 -3.29 11.63
CA LYS A 196 -3.76 -4.20 11.17
C LYS A 196 -4.24 -5.64 11.24
N LYS A 197 -3.75 -6.47 10.33
CA LYS A 197 -3.77 -7.92 10.45
C LYS A 197 -2.33 -8.36 10.64
N LEU A 198 -2.02 -9.01 11.75
CA LEU A 198 -0.71 -9.59 12.02
C LEU A 198 -0.93 -11.05 12.36
N CYS A 199 -0.24 -11.95 11.67
CA CYS A 199 -0.34 -13.39 11.91
C CYS A 199 -1.79 -13.89 11.85
N GLY A 200 -2.59 -13.34 10.94
CA GLY A 200 -3.99 -13.73 10.78
C GLY A 200 -4.97 -12.99 11.70
N VAL A 201 -4.49 -12.27 12.71
CA VAL A 201 -5.31 -11.62 13.75
C VAL A 201 -5.53 -10.15 13.42
N TYR A 202 -6.79 -9.76 13.27
CA TYR A 202 -7.16 -8.35 13.11
C TYR A 202 -7.14 -7.61 14.45
N THR A 203 -6.44 -6.48 14.49
CA THR A 203 -6.44 -5.53 15.60
C THR A 203 -6.95 -4.17 15.11
N PRO A 204 -8.06 -3.65 15.66
CA PRO A 204 -8.49 -2.27 15.44
C PRO A 204 -7.42 -1.27 15.87
N LEU A 205 -7.16 -0.26 15.04
CA LEU A 205 -6.24 0.83 15.35
C LEU A 205 -6.99 2.16 15.49
N ALA A 206 -7.98 2.40 14.64
CA ALA A 206 -8.87 3.55 14.70
C ALA A 206 -10.22 3.25 14.03
N ASN A 207 -11.27 3.98 14.40
CA ASN A 207 -12.56 3.92 13.74
C ASN A 207 -13.33 5.23 13.93
N GLY A 208 -14.35 5.44 13.10
CA GLY A 208 -15.22 6.60 13.16
C GLY A 208 -16.39 6.49 12.19
N ILE A 209 -17.07 7.61 11.97
CA ILE A 209 -18.10 7.78 10.94
C ILE A 209 -17.52 8.60 9.79
N LEU A 210 -18.02 8.36 8.58
CA LEU A 210 -17.65 9.15 7.41
C LEU A 210 -18.04 10.62 7.61
N LYS A 211 -17.10 11.53 7.33
CA LYS A 211 -17.28 12.98 7.46
C LYS A 211 -17.15 13.69 6.11
N ASP A 212 -17.87 14.80 5.96
CA ASP A 212 -17.70 15.75 4.85
C ASP A 212 -16.56 16.75 5.11
N GLN A 213 -16.35 17.67 4.16
CA GLN A 213 -15.33 18.72 4.21
C GLN A 213 -15.48 19.69 5.39
N ALA A 214 -16.69 19.82 5.95
CA ALA A 214 -16.97 20.63 7.13
C ALA A 214 -16.88 19.82 8.44
N GLY A 215 -16.52 18.54 8.37
CA GLY A 215 -16.43 17.63 9.51
C GLY A 215 -17.77 17.07 9.99
N ASN A 216 -18.87 17.31 9.26
CA ASN A 216 -20.19 16.78 9.61
C ASN A 216 -20.34 15.33 9.16
N PRO A 217 -21.19 14.52 9.81
CA PRO A 217 -21.52 13.18 9.33
C PRO A 217 -22.01 13.21 7.87
N LYS A 218 -21.41 12.36 7.03
CA LYS A 218 -21.77 12.20 5.61
C LYS A 218 -22.36 10.80 5.39
N SER A 219 -23.51 10.74 4.73
CA SER A 219 -24.11 9.46 4.34
C SER A 219 -23.30 8.78 3.23
N PHE A 220 -23.12 7.48 3.36
CA PHE A 220 -22.51 6.64 2.34
C PHE A 220 -23.59 5.95 1.50
N ASN A 221 -23.95 6.57 0.36
CA ASN A 221 -24.96 6.03 -0.56
C ASN A 221 -24.33 5.37 -1.78
N THR A 222 -25.06 4.43 -2.39
CA THR A 222 -24.73 3.84 -3.70
C THR A 222 -24.96 4.83 -4.83
N LYS A 223 -24.57 4.44 -6.05
CA LYS A 223 -24.73 5.18 -7.31
C LYS A 223 -23.99 6.53 -7.38
N GLN A 224 -22.91 6.67 -6.62
CA GLN A 224 -22.01 7.82 -6.69
C GLN A 224 -20.55 7.37 -6.53
N TRP A 225 -19.64 8.21 -7.01
CA TRP A 225 -18.19 8.00 -6.91
C TRP A 225 -17.68 8.45 -5.54
N TYR A 226 -16.77 7.65 -4.99
CA TYR A 226 -15.95 8.01 -3.84
C TYR A 226 -14.49 7.81 -4.18
N LYS A 227 -13.66 8.75 -3.77
CA LYS A 227 -12.21 8.66 -3.87
C LYS A 227 -11.64 8.25 -2.53
N LEU A 228 -10.96 7.12 -2.47
CA LEU A 228 -10.25 6.70 -1.26
C LEU A 228 -8.76 6.90 -1.51
N THR A 229 -8.07 7.48 -0.52
CA THR A 229 -6.62 7.65 -0.53
C THR A 229 -6.05 7.09 0.78
N LEU A 230 -5.04 6.24 0.69
CA LEU A 230 -4.35 5.63 1.84
C LEU A 230 -2.86 5.95 1.72
N VAL A 231 -2.37 6.76 2.65
CA VAL A 231 -1.00 7.27 2.66
C VAL A 231 -0.26 6.65 3.83
N ALA A 232 0.87 6.00 3.59
CA ALA A 232 1.77 5.48 4.62
C ALA A 232 3.16 6.08 4.41
N ILE A 233 3.62 6.93 5.34
CA ILE A 233 4.95 7.55 5.33
C ILE A 233 5.59 7.32 6.70
N GLY A 234 6.73 6.62 6.74
CA GLY A 234 7.36 6.21 7.99
C GLY A 234 6.44 5.33 8.82
N ASN A 235 6.08 5.73 10.04
CA ASN A 235 5.08 5.01 10.85
C ASN A 235 3.70 5.68 10.85
N HIS A 236 3.54 6.78 10.13
CA HIS A 236 2.29 7.52 10.05
C HIS A 236 1.45 7.00 8.89
N ILE A 237 0.16 6.74 9.15
CA ILE A 237 -0.74 6.22 8.13
C ILE A 237 -2.08 6.93 8.20
N ASP A 238 -2.44 7.57 7.09
CA ASP A 238 -3.63 8.39 6.95
C ASP A 238 -4.58 7.81 5.92
N PHE A 239 -5.86 7.88 6.23
CA PHE A 239 -6.94 7.43 5.36
C PHE A 239 -7.90 8.58 5.07
N TYR A 240 -8.06 8.87 3.78
CA TYR A 240 -8.90 9.92 3.25
C TYR A 240 -10.07 9.35 2.46
N VAL A 241 -11.21 10.03 2.54
CA VAL A 241 -12.34 9.82 1.64
C VAL A 241 -12.72 11.18 1.06
N ASP A 242 -12.76 11.28 -0.27
CA ASP A 242 -13.04 12.51 -1.03
C ASP A 242 -12.17 13.70 -0.56
N ASN A 243 -10.87 13.44 -0.39
CA ASN A 243 -9.86 14.39 0.11
C ASN A 243 -10.08 14.88 1.55
N VAL A 244 -10.98 14.26 2.32
CA VAL A 244 -11.16 14.56 3.75
C VAL A 244 -10.44 13.50 4.58
N LEU A 245 -9.52 13.91 5.46
CA LEU A 245 -8.87 13.03 6.42
C LEU A 245 -9.94 12.41 7.34
N GLN A 246 -10.13 11.11 7.27
CA GLN A 246 -11.10 10.38 8.07
C GLN A 246 -10.46 9.78 9.32
N LEU A 247 -9.30 9.13 9.14
CA LEU A 247 -8.56 8.45 10.20
C LEU A 247 -7.06 8.68 10.00
N SER A 248 -6.34 8.84 11.10
CA SER A 248 -4.89 8.98 11.16
C SER A 248 -4.35 8.14 12.30
N ILE A 249 -3.31 7.36 12.05
CA ILE A 249 -2.69 6.46 13.04
C ILE A 249 -1.17 6.56 13.02
N THR A 250 -0.53 6.09 14.09
CA THR A 250 0.92 5.83 14.12
C THR A 250 1.15 4.38 14.56
N ASP A 251 1.65 3.54 13.66
CA ASP A 251 1.94 2.12 13.93
C ASP A 251 3.09 1.64 13.04
N GLY A 252 4.12 1.02 13.64
CA GLY A 252 5.32 0.55 12.95
C GLY A 252 5.40 -0.97 12.80
N THR A 253 4.28 -1.70 12.93
CA THR A 253 4.26 -3.17 12.82
C THR A 253 4.75 -3.65 11.46
N PHE A 254 4.36 -2.96 10.38
CA PHE A 254 4.87 -3.22 9.04
C PHE A 254 5.56 -1.97 8.52
N SER A 255 6.80 -2.12 8.07
CA SER A 255 7.65 -1.07 7.50
C SER A 255 7.62 -1.03 5.96
N TRP A 256 7.09 -2.10 5.33
CA TRP A 256 7.07 -2.26 3.88
C TRP A 256 6.01 -3.28 3.44
N GLY A 257 5.63 -3.20 2.16
CA GLY A 257 4.80 -4.17 1.45
C GLY A 257 4.21 -3.54 0.19
N THR A 258 3.27 -4.23 -0.46
CA THR A 258 2.54 -3.65 -1.58
C THR A 258 1.26 -2.94 -1.14
N SER A 259 0.64 -2.23 -2.07
CA SER A 259 -0.68 -1.61 -1.96
C SER A 259 -1.74 -2.41 -2.71
N GLY A 260 -3.01 -2.19 -2.40
CA GLY A 260 -4.09 -2.85 -3.13
C GLY A 260 -5.48 -2.45 -2.67
N VAL A 261 -6.47 -3.08 -3.28
CA VAL A 261 -7.88 -2.84 -3.01
C VAL A 261 -8.60 -4.15 -2.69
N ARG A 262 -9.68 -4.05 -1.92
CA ARG A 262 -10.63 -5.14 -1.70
C ARG A 262 -12.05 -4.59 -1.68
N THR A 263 -12.99 -5.40 -2.14
CA THR A 263 -14.42 -5.13 -1.98
C THR A 263 -15.10 -6.36 -1.39
N ASP A 264 -15.98 -6.12 -0.42
CA ASP A 264 -16.72 -7.15 0.29
C ASP A 264 -18.21 -6.93 0.08
N TYR A 265 -18.87 -7.91 -0.54
CA TYR A 265 -20.32 -7.98 -0.82
C TYR A 265 -20.85 -6.76 -1.58
N ALA A 266 -20.16 -6.35 -2.65
CA ALA A 266 -20.49 -5.15 -3.41
C ALA A 266 -20.25 -5.34 -4.91
N ASN A 267 -21.21 -4.89 -5.72
CA ASN A 267 -21.01 -4.72 -7.16
C ASN A 267 -20.39 -3.34 -7.37
N VAL A 268 -19.13 -3.26 -7.79
CA VAL A 268 -18.35 -2.02 -7.75
C VAL A 268 -17.64 -1.78 -9.06
N TYR A 269 -17.78 -0.56 -9.59
CA TYR A 269 -16.85 -0.08 -10.61
C TYR A 269 -15.65 0.58 -9.94
N LEU A 270 -14.46 0.32 -10.46
CA LEU A 270 -13.20 0.91 -10.04
C LEU A 270 -12.64 1.75 -11.18
N ASP A 271 -11.98 2.84 -10.80
CA ASP A 271 -11.37 3.78 -11.73
C ASP A 271 -10.23 4.56 -11.06
N ASP A 272 -9.42 5.23 -11.88
CA ASP A 272 -8.30 6.08 -11.46
C ASP A 272 -7.47 5.44 -10.34
N LEU A 273 -6.97 4.23 -10.58
CA LEU A 273 -6.03 3.59 -9.66
C LEU A 273 -4.66 4.26 -9.82
N ILE A 274 -4.17 4.87 -8.75
CA ILE A 274 -2.92 5.64 -8.72
C ILE A 274 -2.08 5.17 -7.54
N LEU A 275 -0.80 4.89 -7.79
CA LEU A 275 0.20 4.89 -6.72
C LEU A 275 1.09 6.10 -6.97
N HIS A 276 1.01 7.11 -6.10
CA HIS A 276 1.73 8.37 -6.33
C HIS A 276 3.25 8.15 -6.33
N ASP A 277 3.92 8.74 -7.31
CA ASP A 277 5.38 8.76 -7.48
C ASP A 277 6.02 10.08 -7.01
N ASP A 278 5.20 10.99 -6.49
CA ASP A 278 5.58 12.17 -5.70
C ASP A 278 4.74 12.17 -4.42
N LEU A 279 5.40 12.09 -3.27
CA LEU A 279 4.77 12.04 -1.96
C LEU A 279 4.83 13.39 -1.23
N SER A 280 5.39 14.44 -1.85
CA SER A 280 5.54 15.76 -1.22
C SER A 280 4.22 16.49 -0.95
N GLU A 281 3.11 16.00 -1.52
CA GLU A 281 1.76 16.52 -1.30
C GLU A 281 1.06 15.95 -0.05
N PHE A 282 1.69 15.03 0.69
CA PHE A 282 1.10 14.35 1.85
C PHE A 282 1.86 14.58 3.17
#